data_AF-A0AA45JHJ1-F1
#
_entry.id   AF-A0AA45JHJ1-F1
#
_cell.length_a   1.000
_cell.length_b   1.000
_cell.length_c   1.000
_cell.angle_alpha   90.00
_cell.angle_beta   90.00
_cell.angle_gamma   90.00
#
_symmetry.space_group_name_H-M   'P 1'
#
loop_
_entity.id
_entity.type
_entity.pdbx_description
1 polymer ?
#
loop_
_entity_poly.entity_id
_entity_poly.type
_entity_poly.pdbx_seq_one_letter_code
_entity_poly.pdbx_strand_id
1 'polypeptide(L)'
;MTDVDPDLFYDVARVYRENSEEMASAIWSASIGRSKDGSGDDRIGSDWGKEFDSGADELGQIAFRTSNVIMNLGGLLRQNGINHDTTESASDLNQRDSHGAPVVPPGEASGTFMNSGIQFGSVSGGSKPIPEYWTMVSFRFDGDWPNGNGDTLTEVADRLKALGNKVVELNDQPSGEEFNLLDGIEAAELETVTARLGEARNCSTSVAAVCGDLGRAASDHGTYLKQTQTTITAILDHLGPIVLINMSLPEPATESGMAVAEAFMEEAGREIDQLLKNLKTSADETKAYIDAAKAEANEALVAVKKLLDLVPRNVAPTAASRVNDNRRKGSRAERIAGIDQTKKTNIKVSYEDGEDKLGARTVVRIPDELDEGPRKQLREVKNVKVLHATQQLRDMLKYAKERGLTMVIVVDRGRTKVGGEMQKLIDQNEGTLSIDDTMNLS
;
A
#
# COMPACT_ATOMS: atom_id res chain seq x y z
N MET A 1 25.57 -14.36 20.39
CA MET A 1 25.23 -13.48 21.55
C MET A 1 24.36 -12.42 20.94
N THR A 2 23.05 -12.52 21.12
CA THR A 2 22.05 -11.64 20.50
C THR A 2 21.94 -10.34 21.30
N ASP A 3 22.73 -9.34 20.89
CA ASP A 3 22.48 -7.94 21.24
C ASP A 3 21.49 -7.40 20.22
N VAL A 4 20.29 -7.04 20.66
CA VAL A 4 19.22 -6.56 19.79
C VAL A 4 18.67 -5.29 20.39
N ASP A 5 18.66 -4.21 19.60
CA ASP A 5 18.07 -2.92 20.00
C ASP A 5 16.54 -3.00 19.79
N PRO A 6 15.71 -3.01 20.85
CA PRO A 6 14.26 -3.13 20.71
C PRO A 6 13.61 -1.98 19.94
N ASP A 7 14.23 -0.80 19.90
CA ASP A 7 13.72 0.37 19.19
C ASP A 7 13.60 0.14 17.68
N LEU A 8 14.46 -0.72 17.11
CA LEU A 8 14.38 -1.12 15.71
C LEU A 8 13.05 -1.84 15.39
N PHE A 9 12.54 -2.68 16.29
CA PHE A 9 11.26 -3.34 16.09
C PHE A 9 10.09 -2.35 16.12
N TYR A 10 10.15 -1.34 16.98
CA TYR A 10 9.12 -0.31 17.07
C TYR A 10 9.10 0.61 15.85
N ASP A 11 10.27 0.97 15.32
CA ASP A 11 10.38 1.77 14.11
C ASP A 11 9.81 1.03 12.90
N VAL A 12 10.18 -0.23 12.69
CA VAL A 12 9.64 -1.02 11.57
C VAL A 12 8.13 -1.27 11.74
N ALA A 13 7.67 -1.60 12.95
CA ALA A 13 6.24 -1.79 13.22
C ALA A 13 5.39 -0.55 12.88
N ARG A 14 5.93 0.65 13.14
CA ARG A 14 5.27 1.92 12.82
C ARG A 14 5.11 2.12 11.31
N VAL A 15 6.16 1.86 10.52
CA VAL A 15 6.11 1.94 9.04
C VAL A 15 5.03 1.02 8.47
N TYR A 16 4.95 -0.22 8.98
CA TYR A 16 3.91 -1.17 8.54
C TYR A 16 2.49 -0.69 8.86
N ARG A 17 2.28 -0.07 10.03
CA ARG A 17 0.98 0.53 10.37
C ARG A 17 0.60 1.64 9.39
N GLU A 18 1.51 2.57 9.11
CA GLU A 18 1.27 3.69 8.20
C GLU A 18 1.02 3.20 6.78
N ASN A 19 1.81 2.25 6.28
CA ASN A 19 1.59 1.63 4.98
C ASN A 19 0.20 0.97 4.89
N SER A 20 -0.26 0.33 5.97
CA SER A 20 -1.59 -0.28 6.01
C SER A 20 -2.70 0.77 5.98
N GLU A 21 -2.54 1.88 6.71
CA GLU A 21 -3.46 3.02 6.72
C GLU A 21 -3.51 3.73 5.36
N GLU A 22 -2.36 3.96 4.73
CA GLU A 22 -2.25 4.52 3.38
C GLU A 22 -2.88 3.59 2.34
N MET A 23 -2.63 2.28 2.43
CA MET A 23 -3.26 1.29 1.55
C MET A 23 -4.77 1.31 1.73
N ALA A 24 -5.28 1.33 2.97
CA ALA A 24 -6.72 1.39 3.24
C ALA A 24 -7.34 2.66 2.63
N SER A 25 -6.70 3.82 2.82
CA SER A 25 -7.13 5.10 2.22
C SER A 25 -7.16 5.05 0.69
N ALA A 26 -6.13 4.46 0.07
CA ALA A 26 -6.05 4.29 -1.38
C ALA A 26 -7.16 3.39 -1.90
N ILE A 27 -7.44 2.26 -1.22
CA ILE A 27 -8.53 1.34 -1.61
C ILE A 27 -9.88 2.05 -1.54
N TRP A 28 -10.16 2.81 -0.47
CA TRP A 28 -11.39 3.60 -0.35
C TRP A 28 -11.53 4.64 -1.48
N SER A 29 -10.44 5.33 -1.79
CA SER A 29 -10.40 6.36 -2.84
C SER A 29 -10.60 5.77 -4.25
N ALA A 30 -10.18 4.52 -4.45
CA ALA A 30 -10.34 3.79 -5.70
C ALA A 30 -11.73 3.21 -5.91
N SER A 31 -12.65 3.34 -4.94
CA SER A 31 -14.02 2.90 -5.12
C SER A 31 -14.67 3.58 -6.36
N ILE A 32 -15.22 2.75 -7.22
CA ILE A 32 -15.92 3.07 -8.46
C ILE A 32 -17.44 3.12 -8.27
N GLY A 33 -17.96 3.23 -7.04
CA GLY A 33 -19.39 3.30 -6.74
C GLY A 33 -20.16 4.48 -7.38
N ARG A 34 -19.44 5.37 -8.09
CA ARG A 34 -20.00 6.48 -8.91
C ARG A 34 -19.98 6.18 -10.42
N SER A 35 -19.37 5.09 -10.85
CA SER A 35 -19.08 4.76 -12.25
C SER A 35 -20.17 3.88 -12.89
N LYS A 36 -21.44 4.17 -12.54
CA LYS A 36 -22.59 3.48 -13.12
C LYS A 36 -22.69 3.78 -14.61
N ASP A 37 -23.44 2.94 -15.29
CA ASP A 37 -23.80 3.11 -16.71
C ASP A 37 -22.62 2.96 -17.68
N GLY A 38 -21.55 2.30 -17.25
CA GLY A 38 -20.33 2.11 -18.03
C GLY A 38 -20.46 1.00 -19.08
N SER A 39 -20.95 -0.17 -18.70
CA SER A 39 -20.94 -1.35 -19.57
C SER A 39 -22.09 -1.39 -20.57
N GLY A 40 -23.26 -0.87 -20.23
CA GLY A 40 -24.49 -0.99 -21.00
C GLY A 40 -25.48 -1.99 -20.42
N ASP A 41 -26.76 -1.80 -20.77
CA ASP A 41 -27.89 -2.71 -20.53
C ASP A 41 -28.16 -3.62 -21.74
N ASP A 42 -27.50 -3.37 -22.88
CA ASP A 42 -27.52 -4.28 -24.01
C ASP A 42 -26.88 -5.63 -23.64
N ARG A 43 -27.16 -6.66 -24.43
CA ARG A 43 -26.69 -8.02 -24.15
C ARG A 43 -25.16 -8.12 -24.02
N ILE A 44 -24.39 -7.37 -24.81
CA ILE A 44 -22.92 -7.40 -24.77
C ILE A 44 -22.44 -6.70 -23.50
N GLY A 45 -22.97 -5.49 -23.28
CA GLY A 45 -22.66 -4.67 -22.11
C GLY A 45 -22.99 -5.34 -20.78
N SER A 46 -24.17 -5.94 -20.66
CA SER A 46 -24.62 -6.61 -19.43
C SER A 46 -23.76 -7.84 -19.09
N ASP A 47 -23.41 -8.63 -20.10
CA ASP A 47 -22.58 -9.83 -19.94
C ASP A 47 -21.12 -9.47 -19.60
N TRP A 48 -20.57 -8.41 -20.21
CA TRP A 48 -19.24 -7.90 -19.87
C TRP A 48 -19.19 -7.27 -18.48
N GLY A 49 -20.16 -6.40 -18.16
CA GLY A 49 -20.24 -5.69 -16.88
C GLY A 49 -20.34 -6.64 -15.69
N LYS A 50 -21.10 -7.74 -15.83
CA LYS A 50 -21.19 -8.77 -14.80
C LYS A 50 -19.84 -9.42 -14.48
N GLU A 51 -19.05 -9.76 -15.50
CA GLU A 51 -17.73 -10.36 -15.29
C GLU A 51 -16.75 -9.34 -14.69
N PHE A 52 -16.81 -8.08 -15.15
CA PHE A 52 -16.00 -7.01 -14.61
C PHE A 52 -16.30 -6.76 -13.13
N ASP A 53 -17.58 -6.65 -12.76
CA ASP A 53 -18.02 -6.46 -11.38
C ASP A 53 -17.56 -7.64 -10.50
N SER A 54 -17.61 -8.88 -11.01
CA SER A 54 -17.05 -10.05 -10.31
C SER A 54 -15.55 -9.95 -10.09
N GLY A 55 -14.78 -9.47 -11.08
CA GLY A 55 -13.34 -9.25 -10.93
C GLY A 55 -13.01 -8.12 -9.95
N ALA A 56 -13.80 -7.04 -9.96
CA ALA A 56 -13.66 -5.92 -9.02
C ALA A 56 -13.98 -6.33 -7.56
N ASP A 57 -14.93 -7.25 -7.36
CA ASP A 57 -15.20 -7.84 -6.04
C ASP A 57 -14.03 -8.68 -5.53
N GLU A 58 -13.38 -9.47 -6.40
CA GLU A 58 -12.17 -10.22 -6.04
C GLU A 58 -11.00 -9.29 -5.69
N LEU A 59 -10.79 -8.22 -6.46
CA LEU A 59 -9.85 -7.14 -6.13
C LEU A 59 -10.15 -6.55 -4.75
N GLY A 60 -11.41 -6.22 -4.51
CA GLY A 60 -11.91 -5.76 -3.22
C GLY A 60 -11.46 -6.66 -2.09
N GLN A 61 -11.67 -7.97 -2.25
CA GLN A 61 -11.33 -8.99 -1.27
C GLN A 61 -9.82 -9.11 -1.01
N ILE A 62 -8.98 -9.16 -2.05
CA ILE A 62 -7.53 -9.25 -1.85
C ILE A 62 -6.98 -7.98 -1.23
N ALA A 63 -7.39 -6.81 -1.72
CA ALA A 63 -6.78 -5.54 -1.33
C ALA A 63 -7.01 -5.26 0.17
N PHE A 64 -8.23 -5.46 0.66
CA PHE A 64 -8.50 -5.20 2.07
C PHE A 64 -7.76 -6.18 2.99
N ARG A 65 -7.67 -7.45 2.58
CA ARG A 65 -6.99 -8.48 3.38
C ARG A 65 -5.48 -8.29 3.35
N THR A 66 -4.91 -7.88 2.24
CA THR A 66 -3.48 -7.51 2.15
C THR A 66 -3.16 -6.32 3.06
N SER A 67 -3.99 -5.27 3.09
CA SER A 67 -3.82 -4.17 4.05
C SER A 67 -3.89 -4.66 5.51
N ASN A 68 -4.82 -5.57 5.82
CA ASN A 68 -4.90 -6.19 7.16
C ASN A 68 -3.69 -7.09 7.48
N VAL A 69 -3.09 -7.77 6.49
CA VAL A 69 -1.84 -8.54 6.67
C VAL A 69 -0.69 -7.61 7.03
N ILE A 70 -0.55 -6.49 6.31
CA ILE A 70 0.49 -5.49 6.57
C ILE A 70 0.33 -4.95 8.01
N MET A 71 -0.90 -4.64 8.44
CA MET A 71 -1.19 -4.25 9.83
C MET A 71 -0.82 -5.34 10.84
N ASN A 72 -1.23 -6.59 10.58
CA ASN A 72 -0.97 -7.72 11.48
C ASN A 72 0.54 -7.95 11.65
N LEU A 73 1.30 -7.91 10.56
CA LEU A 73 2.75 -8.06 10.58
C LEU A 73 3.45 -6.92 11.35
N GLY A 74 2.97 -5.67 11.22
CA GLY A 74 3.42 -4.56 12.06
C GLY A 74 3.15 -4.81 13.55
N GLY A 75 1.98 -5.35 13.88
CA GLY A 75 1.63 -5.78 15.25
C GLY A 75 2.56 -6.87 15.79
N LEU A 76 2.89 -7.87 14.98
CA LEU A 76 3.82 -8.95 15.34
C LEU A 76 5.24 -8.43 15.59
N LEU A 77 5.74 -7.53 14.75
CA LEU A 77 7.03 -6.87 14.95
C LEU A 77 7.04 -6.06 16.25
N ARG A 78 5.99 -5.30 16.55
CA ARG A 78 5.86 -4.57 17.81
C ARG A 78 5.86 -5.53 19.01
N GLN A 79 5.16 -6.66 18.92
CA GLN A 79 5.15 -7.66 19.98
C GLN A 79 6.53 -8.28 20.20
N ASN A 80 7.30 -8.52 19.13
CA ASN A 80 8.69 -8.94 19.24
C ASN A 80 9.55 -7.86 19.91
N GLY A 81 9.35 -6.60 19.53
CA GLY A 81 9.93 -5.44 20.23
C GLY A 81 9.60 -5.45 21.71
N ILE A 82 8.33 -5.64 22.10
CA ILE A 82 7.91 -5.77 23.50
C ILE A 82 8.54 -6.99 24.16
N ASN A 83 8.73 -8.12 23.50
CA ASN A 83 9.36 -9.30 24.09
C ASN A 83 10.86 -9.07 24.33
N HIS A 84 11.53 -8.34 23.45
CA HIS A 84 12.93 -7.91 23.60
C HIS A 84 13.07 -6.80 24.63
N ASP A 85 12.17 -5.82 24.64
CA ASP A 85 12.11 -4.74 25.62
C ASP A 85 11.64 -5.24 26.98
N THR A 86 10.73 -6.20 27.13
CA THR A 86 10.42 -6.84 28.42
C THR A 86 11.50 -7.83 28.84
N THR A 87 12.30 -8.36 27.92
CA THR A 87 13.56 -9.02 28.27
C THR A 87 14.55 -8.00 28.85
N GLU A 88 14.56 -6.76 28.35
CA GLU A 88 15.39 -5.66 28.84
C GLU A 88 14.82 -5.01 30.13
N SER A 89 13.50 -4.85 30.22
CA SER A 89 12.65 -4.17 31.21
C SER A 89 12.05 -5.10 32.27
N ALA A 90 12.17 -6.42 32.14
CA ALA A 90 12.19 -7.32 33.31
C ALA A 90 13.39 -6.99 34.22
N SER A 91 14.30 -6.11 33.79
CA SER A 91 15.29 -5.43 34.62
C SER A 91 14.74 -4.23 35.41
N ASP A 92 13.47 -3.84 35.29
CA ASP A 92 12.86 -2.69 35.98
C ASP A 92 11.52 -3.01 36.68
N LEU A 93 11.40 -4.22 37.25
CA LEU A 93 10.27 -4.72 38.06
C LEU A 93 9.86 -3.85 39.28
N ASN A 94 10.36 -2.62 39.44
CA ASN A 94 9.98 -1.70 40.50
C ASN A 94 9.57 -0.29 40.02
N GLN A 95 9.42 -0.03 38.72
CA GLN A 95 8.82 1.24 38.32
C GLN A 95 7.32 1.25 38.63
N ARG A 96 6.98 2.10 39.59
CA ARG A 96 5.61 2.40 40.00
C ARG A 96 5.27 3.82 39.56
N ASP A 97 4.04 4.04 39.11
CA ASP A 97 3.54 5.39 38.87
C ASP A 97 3.58 6.24 40.15
N SER A 98 3.20 7.52 40.03
CA SER A 98 3.14 8.45 41.18
C SER A 98 2.20 8.00 42.32
N HIS A 99 1.42 6.93 42.11
CA HIS A 99 0.48 6.35 43.06
C HIS A 99 0.88 4.94 43.53
N GLY A 100 2.05 4.44 43.12
CA GLY A 100 2.56 3.16 43.56
C GLY A 100 2.06 1.94 42.77
N ALA A 101 1.38 2.11 41.64
CA ALA A 101 0.96 1.00 40.78
C ALA A 101 2.04 0.67 39.74
N PRO A 102 2.26 -0.60 39.35
CA PRO A 102 3.19 -0.95 38.27
C PRO A 102 2.86 -0.14 37.00
N VAL A 103 3.87 0.47 36.39
CA VAL A 103 3.69 1.18 35.12
C VAL A 103 3.31 0.14 34.05
N VAL A 104 2.11 0.28 33.49
CA VAL A 104 1.60 -0.60 32.43
C VAL A 104 2.34 -0.26 31.12
N PRO A 105 2.89 -1.24 30.40
CA PRO A 105 3.49 -1.01 29.09
C PRO A 105 2.50 -0.33 28.14
N PRO A 106 2.93 0.59 27.26
CA PRO A 106 2.02 1.29 26.37
C PRO A 106 1.33 0.33 25.38
N GLY A 107 0.04 0.08 25.65
CA GLY A 107 -1.12 0.09 24.75
C GLY A 107 -1.03 -0.63 23.40
N GLU A 108 -2.07 -1.42 23.11
CA GLU A 108 -2.50 -1.85 21.78
C GLU A 108 -2.25 -0.74 20.74
N ALA A 109 -1.56 -1.06 19.64
CA ALA A 109 -1.51 -0.14 18.52
C ALA A 109 -2.95 0.09 18.07
N SER A 110 -3.46 1.28 18.33
CA SER A 110 -4.79 1.71 17.91
C SER A 110 -4.74 1.93 16.39
N GLY A 111 -4.87 0.85 15.64
CA GLY A 111 -5.10 0.83 14.19
C GLY A 111 -6.42 0.11 13.94
N THR A 112 -7.23 0.60 13.01
CA THR A 112 -8.53 -0.03 12.73
C THR A 112 -8.33 -1.04 11.62
N PHE A 113 -8.42 -2.34 11.94
CA PHE A 113 -8.57 -3.36 10.90
C PHE A 113 -9.74 -2.98 10.00
N MET A 114 -9.61 -3.20 8.69
CA MET A 114 -10.77 -3.07 7.81
C MET A 114 -11.76 -4.18 8.16
N ASN A 115 -12.93 -3.76 8.64
CA ASN A 115 -13.98 -4.63 9.20
C ASN A 115 -14.77 -5.40 8.13
N SER A 116 -14.69 -5.00 6.87
CA SER A 116 -15.38 -5.67 5.76
C SER A 116 -14.63 -5.46 4.45
N GLY A 117 -14.85 -6.37 3.50
CA GLY A 117 -14.40 -6.15 2.13
C GLY A 117 -15.03 -4.90 1.53
N ILE A 118 -14.26 -4.19 0.71
CA ILE A 118 -14.72 -3.00 0.00
C ILE A 118 -15.34 -3.50 -1.30
N GLN A 119 -16.63 -3.25 -1.48
CA GLN A 119 -17.24 -3.31 -2.80
C GLN A 119 -16.73 -2.12 -3.58
N PHE A 120 -15.93 -2.38 -4.61
CA PHE A 120 -15.40 -1.32 -5.46
C PHE A 120 -16.56 -0.57 -6.13
N GLY A 121 -17.65 -1.24 -6.47
CA GLY A 121 -18.84 -0.64 -7.08
C GLY A 121 -19.26 -1.47 -8.29
N SER A 122 -20.13 -0.90 -9.12
CA SER A 122 -20.60 -1.58 -10.33
C SER A 122 -20.51 -0.64 -11.53
N VAL A 123 -20.05 -1.19 -12.65
CA VAL A 123 -20.07 -0.50 -13.96
C VAL A 123 -21.34 -0.77 -14.75
N SER A 124 -22.24 -1.61 -14.21
CA SER A 124 -23.48 -2.01 -14.87
C SER A 124 -24.42 -0.82 -15.12
N GLY A 125 -25.27 -0.97 -16.14
CA GLY A 125 -26.24 0.05 -16.57
C GLY A 125 -25.88 0.64 -17.92
N GLY A 126 -26.82 1.32 -18.56
CA GLY A 126 -26.57 2.13 -19.75
C GLY A 126 -27.26 3.49 -19.70
N SER A 127 -26.60 4.50 -20.27
CA SER A 127 -27.05 5.90 -20.24
C SER A 127 -27.05 6.58 -21.61
N LYS A 128 -26.43 5.99 -22.63
CA LYS A 128 -26.36 6.61 -23.97
C LYS A 128 -27.72 6.48 -24.67
N PRO A 129 -28.31 7.58 -25.14
CA PRO A 129 -29.58 7.54 -25.85
C PRO A 129 -29.44 6.77 -27.16
N ILE A 130 -30.53 6.13 -27.58
CA ILE A 130 -30.63 5.53 -28.90
C ILE A 130 -30.45 6.63 -29.96
N PRO A 131 -29.59 6.44 -30.98
CA PRO A 131 -29.36 7.45 -32.00
C PRO A 131 -30.59 7.65 -32.90
N GLU A 132 -30.66 8.83 -33.52
CA GLU A 132 -31.69 9.12 -34.53
C GLU A 132 -31.61 8.10 -35.67
N TYR A 133 -32.75 7.77 -36.27
CA TYR A 133 -32.88 6.78 -37.37
C TYR A 133 -32.55 5.32 -37.02
N TRP A 134 -32.16 4.97 -35.79
CA TRP A 134 -31.92 3.58 -35.36
C TRP A 134 -33.07 2.63 -35.72
N THR A 135 -34.31 3.06 -35.50
CA THR A 135 -35.52 2.27 -35.75
C THR A 135 -35.77 1.97 -37.23
N MET A 136 -35.10 2.66 -38.16
CA MET A 136 -35.17 2.37 -39.59
C MET A 136 -34.43 1.08 -39.97
N VAL A 137 -33.48 0.64 -39.14
CA VAL A 137 -32.60 -0.50 -39.44
C VAL A 137 -32.60 -1.58 -38.37
N SER A 138 -33.03 -1.27 -37.14
CA SER A 138 -32.92 -2.18 -35.99
C SER A 138 -33.66 -3.51 -36.14
N PHE A 139 -34.62 -3.62 -37.06
CA PHE A 139 -35.33 -4.88 -37.34
C PHE A 139 -34.59 -5.81 -38.33
N ARG A 140 -33.43 -5.38 -38.84
CA ARG A 140 -32.65 -6.10 -39.86
C ARG A 140 -31.51 -6.93 -39.30
N PHE A 141 -31.25 -6.81 -38.00
CA PHE A 141 -30.21 -7.55 -37.29
C PHE A 141 -30.65 -7.89 -35.88
N ASP A 142 -29.93 -8.81 -35.24
CA ASP A 142 -30.18 -9.24 -33.86
C ASP A 142 -29.19 -8.52 -32.94
N GLY A 143 -29.63 -7.44 -32.31
CA GLY A 143 -28.80 -6.68 -31.38
C GLY A 143 -29.45 -5.38 -30.92
N ASP A 144 -29.21 -5.04 -29.66
CA ASP A 144 -29.64 -3.78 -29.07
C ASP A 144 -28.60 -2.67 -29.32
N TRP A 145 -29.03 -1.42 -29.19
CA TRP A 145 -28.11 -0.29 -29.17
C TRP A 145 -27.17 -0.42 -27.96
N PRO A 146 -25.84 -0.47 -28.15
CA PRO A 146 -24.91 -0.62 -27.05
C PRO A 146 -24.86 0.70 -26.26
N ASN A 147 -25.62 0.78 -25.17
CA ASN A 147 -25.94 2.03 -24.49
C ASN A 147 -24.99 2.37 -23.31
N GLY A 148 -23.90 1.64 -23.14
CA GLY A 148 -22.88 1.91 -22.13
C GLY A 148 -22.09 3.21 -22.37
N ASN A 149 -21.36 3.67 -21.36
CA ASN A 149 -20.56 4.88 -21.43
C ASN A 149 -19.05 4.59 -21.37
N GLY A 150 -18.41 4.60 -22.53
CA GLY A 150 -16.97 4.37 -22.65
C GLY A 150 -16.10 5.35 -21.84
N ASP A 151 -16.52 6.61 -21.69
CA ASP A 151 -15.77 7.60 -20.89
C ASP A 151 -15.78 7.21 -19.40
N THR A 152 -16.91 6.70 -18.90
CA THR A 152 -17.02 6.17 -17.53
C THR A 152 -16.06 4.99 -17.33
N LEU A 153 -15.94 4.09 -18.31
CA LEU A 153 -15.02 2.96 -18.23
C LEU A 153 -13.55 3.39 -18.26
N THR A 154 -13.20 4.44 -19.01
CA THR A 154 -11.86 5.04 -18.95
C THR A 154 -11.58 5.66 -17.58
N GLU A 155 -12.54 6.37 -16.98
CA GLU A 155 -12.38 6.91 -15.62
C GLU A 155 -12.18 5.79 -14.57
N VAL A 156 -12.87 4.66 -14.73
CA VAL A 156 -12.67 3.45 -13.91
C VAL A 156 -11.25 2.93 -14.07
N ALA A 157 -10.76 2.82 -15.30
CA ALA A 157 -9.39 2.39 -15.59
C ALA A 157 -8.34 3.27 -14.92
N ASP A 158 -8.52 4.60 -14.95
CA ASP A 158 -7.60 5.55 -14.33
C ASP A 158 -7.57 5.40 -12.80
N ARG A 159 -8.72 5.17 -12.16
CA ARG A 159 -8.78 4.93 -10.70
C ARG A 159 -8.10 3.62 -10.31
N LEU A 160 -8.33 2.55 -11.06
CA LEU A 160 -7.66 1.27 -10.82
C LEU A 160 -6.16 1.39 -11.01
N LYS A 161 -5.71 2.08 -12.06
CA LYS A 161 -4.29 2.36 -12.28
C LYS A 161 -3.67 3.18 -11.16
N ALA A 162 -4.37 4.21 -10.67
CA ALA A 162 -3.92 5.01 -9.54
C ALA A 162 -3.78 4.15 -8.26
N LEU A 163 -4.72 3.26 -7.98
CA LEU A 163 -4.62 2.29 -6.90
C LEU A 163 -3.40 1.37 -7.07
N GLY A 164 -3.26 0.75 -8.24
CA GLY A 164 -2.14 -0.15 -8.53
C GLY A 164 -0.78 0.53 -8.33
N ASN A 165 -0.63 1.76 -8.85
CA ASN A 165 0.58 2.56 -8.65
C ASN A 165 0.83 2.84 -7.16
N LYS A 166 -0.18 3.26 -6.41
CA LYS A 166 -0.04 3.56 -4.98
C LYS A 166 0.33 2.31 -4.17
N VAL A 167 -0.22 1.14 -4.54
CA VAL A 167 0.14 -0.13 -3.89
C VAL A 167 1.58 -0.54 -4.20
N VAL A 168 2.07 -0.30 -5.43
CA VAL A 168 3.48 -0.52 -5.78
C VAL A 168 4.40 0.44 -5.01
N GLU A 169 4.05 1.72 -4.90
CA GLU A 169 4.82 2.69 -4.11
C GLU A 169 4.93 2.28 -2.63
N LEU A 170 3.85 1.73 -2.06
CA LEU A 170 3.86 1.19 -0.69
C LEU A 170 4.69 -0.09 -0.56
N ASN A 171 4.77 -0.89 -1.63
CA ASN A 171 5.59 -2.10 -1.69
C ASN A 171 7.11 -1.77 -1.64
N ASP A 172 7.47 -0.55 -2.08
CA ASP A 172 8.84 -0.05 -2.15
C ASP A 172 9.37 0.56 -0.82
N GLN A 173 8.60 0.52 0.27
CA GLN A 173 9.07 0.89 1.62
C GLN A 173 8.53 -0.13 2.64
N PRO A 174 9.37 -0.92 3.35
CA PRO A 174 10.67 -0.54 3.91
C PRO A 174 11.82 -0.86 2.98
N SER A 175 12.82 -0.01 2.97
CA SER A 175 14.09 -0.20 2.27
C SER A 175 14.71 -1.55 2.64
N GLY A 176 15.47 -2.14 1.71
CA GLY A 176 16.36 -3.26 2.05
C GLY A 176 17.29 -2.94 3.23
N GLU A 177 17.51 -1.65 3.53
CA GLU A 177 18.26 -1.15 4.68
C GLU A 177 17.51 -1.31 6.01
N GLU A 178 16.20 -1.07 6.08
CA GLU A 178 15.37 -1.34 7.28
C GLU A 178 15.26 -2.85 7.58
N PHE A 179 15.33 -3.68 6.55
CA PHE A 179 15.45 -5.13 6.68
C PHE A 179 16.87 -5.59 7.06
N ASN A 180 17.91 -4.96 6.51
CA ASN A 180 19.30 -5.26 6.84
C ASN A 180 19.66 -4.87 8.28
N LEU A 181 18.90 -3.96 8.90
CA LEU A 181 18.99 -3.66 10.34
C LEU A 181 18.51 -4.83 11.20
N LEU A 182 17.70 -5.74 10.65
CA LEU A 182 17.29 -6.98 11.30
C LEU A 182 18.22 -8.17 10.99
N ASP A 183 18.95 -8.11 9.88
CA ASP A 183 19.85 -9.17 9.37
C ASP A 183 21.14 -9.33 10.21
N GLY A 184 21.47 -8.33 11.05
CA GLY A 184 22.57 -8.38 12.02
C GLY A 184 22.23 -9.06 13.35
N ILE A 185 20.97 -9.46 13.55
CA ILE A 185 20.47 -10.03 14.79
C ILE A 185 20.43 -11.57 14.68
N GLU A 186 21.24 -12.28 15.47
CA GLU A 186 21.21 -13.75 15.60
C GLU A 186 19.91 -14.27 16.29
N ALA A 187 18.72 -13.77 15.96
CA ALA A 187 17.45 -14.29 16.48
C ALA A 187 16.78 -15.13 15.38
N ALA A 188 16.61 -16.44 15.64
CA ALA A 188 15.95 -17.38 14.74
C ALA A 188 14.53 -16.96 14.30
N GLU A 189 13.93 -15.98 14.97
CA GLU A 189 12.59 -15.46 14.70
C GLU A 189 12.56 -14.41 13.58
N LEU A 190 13.68 -13.76 13.26
CA LEU A 190 13.75 -12.68 12.27
C LEU A 190 13.77 -13.16 10.83
N GLU A 191 14.42 -14.28 10.53
CA GLU A 191 14.36 -14.90 9.20
C GLU A 191 12.91 -15.26 8.82
N THR A 192 12.14 -15.76 9.80
CA THR A 192 10.73 -16.09 9.59
C THR A 192 9.90 -14.84 9.36
N VAL A 193 10.06 -13.78 10.16
CA VAL A 193 9.32 -12.53 9.97
C VAL A 193 9.68 -11.88 8.64
N THR A 194 10.97 -11.81 8.29
CA THR A 194 11.43 -11.24 7.01
C THR A 194 10.86 -11.98 5.80
N ALA A 195 10.82 -13.32 5.84
CA ALA A 195 10.18 -14.12 4.80
C ALA A 195 8.68 -13.80 4.66
N ARG A 196 7.95 -13.66 5.78
CA ARG A 196 6.52 -13.30 5.76
C ARG A 196 6.25 -11.89 5.25
N LEU A 197 7.17 -10.96 5.52
CA LEU A 197 7.10 -9.62 4.96
C LEU A 197 7.31 -9.65 3.44
N GLY A 198 8.26 -10.46 2.94
CA GLY A 198 8.41 -10.73 1.50
C GLY A 198 7.15 -11.34 0.86
N GLU A 199 6.48 -12.26 1.54
CA GLU A 199 5.21 -12.83 1.08
C GLU A 199 4.08 -11.77 1.02
N ALA A 200 3.99 -10.87 2.01
CA ALA A 200 3.02 -9.76 2.01
C ALA A 200 3.29 -8.74 0.88
N ARG A 201 4.56 -8.51 0.56
CA ARG A 201 4.97 -7.69 -0.59
C ARG A 201 4.51 -8.30 -1.92
N ASN A 202 4.67 -9.61 -2.08
CA ASN A 202 4.16 -10.32 -3.26
C ASN A 202 2.64 -10.18 -3.37
N CYS A 203 1.90 -10.24 -2.25
CA CYS A 203 0.45 -10.00 -2.26
C CYS A 203 0.10 -8.56 -2.69
N SER A 204 0.93 -7.58 -2.37
CA SER A 204 0.76 -6.19 -2.82
C SER A 204 1.01 -6.07 -4.33
N THR A 205 2.04 -6.75 -4.85
CA THR A 205 2.27 -6.87 -6.30
C THR A 205 1.06 -7.50 -7.01
N SER A 206 0.47 -8.56 -6.45
CA SER A 206 -0.74 -9.19 -6.98
C SER A 206 -1.92 -8.21 -7.02
N VAL A 207 -2.14 -7.43 -5.95
CA VAL A 207 -3.17 -6.37 -5.95
C VAL A 207 -2.95 -5.37 -7.10
N ALA A 208 -1.70 -4.93 -7.30
CA ALA A 208 -1.37 -4.01 -8.38
C ALA A 208 -1.55 -4.62 -9.78
N ALA A 209 -1.20 -5.90 -9.95
CA ALA A 209 -1.40 -6.63 -11.21
C ALA A 209 -2.90 -6.75 -11.55
N VAL A 210 -3.72 -7.14 -10.57
CA VAL A 210 -5.19 -7.22 -10.71
C VAL A 210 -5.78 -5.85 -11.08
N CYS A 211 -5.32 -4.77 -10.44
CA CYS A 211 -5.71 -3.41 -10.82
C CYS A 211 -5.33 -3.07 -12.27
N GLY A 212 -4.13 -3.46 -12.71
CA GLY A 212 -3.64 -3.23 -14.06
C GLY A 212 -4.46 -3.96 -15.12
N ASP A 213 -4.81 -5.22 -14.87
CA ASP A 213 -5.57 -6.03 -15.83
C ASP A 213 -7.04 -5.62 -15.90
N LEU A 214 -7.69 -5.35 -14.77
CA LEU A 214 -9.05 -4.77 -14.76
C LEU A 214 -9.05 -3.37 -15.40
N GLY A 215 -8.05 -2.54 -15.12
CA GLY A 215 -7.92 -1.23 -15.74
C GLY A 215 -7.77 -1.32 -17.26
N ARG A 216 -6.97 -2.26 -17.76
CA ARG A 216 -6.84 -2.52 -19.20
C ARG A 216 -8.16 -2.98 -19.81
N ALA A 217 -8.85 -3.94 -19.17
CA ALA A 217 -10.15 -4.41 -19.63
C ALA A 217 -11.15 -3.26 -19.80
N ALA A 218 -11.27 -2.39 -18.79
CA ALA A 218 -12.20 -1.25 -18.81
C ALA A 218 -11.82 -0.22 -19.90
N SER A 219 -10.54 0.15 -19.99
CA SER A 219 -10.06 1.12 -20.99
C SER A 219 -10.30 0.64 -22.43
N ASP A 220 -9.93 -0.61 -22.71
CA ASP A 220 -10.00 -1.18 -24.06
C ASP A 220 -11.46 -1.38 -24.49
N HIS A 221 -12.29 -1.94 -23.60
CA HIS A 221 -13.72 -2.10 -23.86
C HIS A 221 -14.41 -0.74 -24.05
N GLY A 222 -14.13 0.23 -23.17
CA GLY A 222 -14.70 1.59 -23.27
C GLY A 222 -14.31 2.31 -24.55
N THR A 223 -13.06 2.17 -25.00
CA THR A 223 -12.59 2.74 -26.27
C THR A 223 -13.33 2.13 -27.46
N TYR A 224 -13.44 0.80 -27.49
CA TYR A 224 -14.09 0.09 -28.59
C TYR A 224 -15.60 0.36 -28.64
N LEU A 225 -16.25 0.41 -27.48
CA LEU A 225 -17.65 0.79 -27.33
C LEU A 225 -17.91 2.18 -27.91
N LYS A 226 -17.10 3.17 -27.51
CA LYS A 226 -17.22 4.56 -28.00
C LYS A 226 -17.02 4.64 -29.52
N GLN A 227 -16.05 3.91 -30.06
CA GLN A 227 -15.81 3.87 -31.50
C GLN A 227 -16.98 3.23 -32.26
N THR A 228 -17.53 2.14 -31.73
CA THR A 228 -18.70 1.45 -32.29
C THR A 228 -19.91 2.37 -32.32
N GLN A 229 -20.23 3.01 -31.19
CA GLN A 229 -21.33 3.99 -31.07
C GLN A 229 -21.18 5.14 -32.06
N THR A 230 -19.97 5.70 -32.16
CA THR A 230 -19.67 6.81 -33.09
C THR A 230 -19.87 6.39 -34.54
N THR A 231 -19.41 5.19 -34.90
CA THR A 231 -19.52 4.68 -36.28
C THR A 231 -20.96 4.38 -36.64
N ILE A 232 -21.73 3.71 -35.76
CA ILE A 232 -23.15 3.46 -35.96
C ILE A 232 -23.91 4.78 -36.14
N THR A 233 -23.66 5.76 -35.28
CA THR A 233 -24.32 7.07 -35.36
C THR A 233 -24.03 7.74 -36.71
N ALA A 234 -22.77 7.71 -37.17
CA ALA A 234 -22.40 8.27 -38.47
C ALA A 234 -23.08 7.55 -39.66
N ILE A 235 -23.22 6.22 -39.60
CA ILE A 235 -23.96 5.45 -40.61
C ILE A 235 -25.41 5.91 -40.66
N LEU A 236 -26.06 6.07 -39.50
CA LEU A 236 -27.46 6.46 -39.39
C LEU A 236 -27.70 7.91 -39.84
N ASP A 237 -26.82 8.84 -39.44
CA ASP A 237 -26.89 10.24 -39.85
C ASP A 237 -26.74 10.40 -41.37
N HIS A 238 -25.98 9.51 -42.01
CA HIS A 238 -25.89 9.48 -43.47
C HIS A 238 -27.10 8.81 -44.13
N LEU A 239 -27.59 7.72 -43.54
CA LEU A 239 -28.71 6.94 -44.04
C LEU A 239 -30.04 7.72 -44.01
N GLY A 240 -30.35 8.35 -42.87
CA GLY A 240 -31.66 8.96 -42.59
C GLY A 240 -32.15 9.89 -43.70
N PRO A 241 -31.36 10.92 -44.09
CA PRO A 241 -31.73 11.82 -45.18
C PRO A 241 -31.93 11.11 -46.52
N ILE A 242 -31.10 10.12 -46.85
CA ILE A 242 -31.20 9.36 -48.11
C ILE A 242 -32.52 8.60 -48.16
N VAL A 243 -32.86 7.90 -47.08
CA VAL A 243 -34.10 7.12 -46.98
C VAL A 243 -35.32 8.05 -47.06
N LEU A 244 -35.33 9.13 -46.26
CA LEU A 244 -36.46 10.08 -46.23
C LEU A 244 -36.71 10.76 -47.58
N ILE A 245 -35.66 11.16 -48.29
CA ILE A 245 -35.78 11.77 -49.63
C ILE A 245 -36.36 10.77 -50.61
N ASN A 246 -35.83 9.54 -50.66
CA ASN A 246 -36.27 8.52 -51.61
C ASN A 246 -37.71 8.05 -51.35
N MET A 247 -38.12 7.93 -50.08
CA MET A 247 -39.51 7.59 -49.72
C MET A 247 -40.51 8.71 -50.02
N SER A 248 -40.05 9.95 -50.23
CA SER A 248 -40.90 11.12 -50.49
C SER A 248 -41.06 11.47 -51.97
N LEU A 249 -40.52 10.64 -52.88
CA LEU A 249 -40.57 10.92 -54.32
C LEU A 249 -42.02 10.82 -54.87
N PRO A 250 -42.45 11.77 -55.72
CA PRO A 250 -43.77 11.75 -56.32
C PRO A 250 -43.87 10.68 -57.42
N GLU A 251 -45.11 10.33 -57.80
CA GLU A 251 -45.36 9.47 -58.97
C GLU A 251 -44.77 10.09 -60.26
N PRO A 252 -44.22 9.27 -61.18
CA PRO A 252 -44.15 7.80 -61.15
C PRO A 252 -42.89 7.23 -60.44
N ALA A 253 -42.06 8.07 -59.80
CA ALA A 253 -40.77 7.66 -59.26
C ALA A 253 -40.83 6.93 -57.90
N THR A 254 -42.01 6.87 -57.27
CA THR A 254 -42.22 6.31 -55.93
C THR A 254 -41.68 4.88 -55.78
N GLU A 255 -41.96 3.98 -56.74
CA GLU A 255 -41.51 2.58 -56.67
C GLU A 255 -39.98 2.46 -56.69
N SER A 256 -39.32 3.22 -57.59
CA SER A 256 -37.86 3.24 -57.65
C SER A 256 -37.24 3.85 -56.39
N GLY A 257 -37.85 4.91 -55.84
CA GLY A 257 -37.43 5.51 -54.57
C GLY A 257 -37.51 4.53 -53.41
N MET A 258 -38.61 3.80 -53.28
CA MET A 258 -38.76 2.78 -52.23
C MET A 258 -37.73 1.66 -52.36
N ALA A 259 -37.45 1.19 -53.58
CA ALA A 259 -36.43 0.16 -53.82
C ALA A 259 -35.02 0.65 -53.43
N VAL A 260 -34.69 1.90 -53.74
CA VAL A 260 -33.40 2.51 -53.35
C VAL A 260 -33.31 2.65 -51.82
N ALA A 261 -34.36 3.15 -51.17
CA ALA A 261 -34.41 3.29 -49.71
C ALA A 261 -34.22 1.94 -49.01
N GLU A 262 -34.88 0.87 -49.50
CA GLU A 262 -34.72 -0.48 -48.97
C GLU A 262 -33.28 -0.97 -49.09
N ALA A 263 -32.64 -0.79 -50.24
CA ALA A 263 -31.26 -1.22 -50.46
C ALA A 263 -30.27 -0.51 -49.51
N PHE A 264 -30.46 0.79 -49.26
CA PHE A 264 -29.64 1.54 -48.30
C PHE A 264 -29.88 1.09 -46.85
N MET A 265 -31.14 0.84 -46.46
CA MET A 265 -31.44 0.32 -45.12
C MET A 265 -30.87 -1.10 -44.92
N GLU A 266 -30.89 -1.96 -45.94
CA GLU A 266 -30.26 -3.28 -45.89
C GLU A 266 -28.74 -3.21 -45.72
N GLU A 267 -28.06 -2.33 -46.47
CA GLU A 267 -26.61 -2.19 -46.36
C GLU A 267 -26.20 -1.64 -44.98
N ALA A 268 -26.87 -0.57 -44.52
CA ALA A 268 -26.63 -0.04 -43.18
C ALA A 268 -26.90 -1.09 -42.09
N GLY A 269 -27.95 -1.90 -42.25
CA GLY A 269 -28.24 -3.01 -41.35
C GLY A 269 -27.12 -4.05 -41.30
N ARG A 270 -26.53 -4.42 -42.44
CA ARG A 270 -25.37 -5.32 -42.52
C ARG A 270 -24.13 -4.74 -41.85
N GLU A 271 -23.83 -3.47 -42.11
CA GLU A 271 -22.67 -2.80 -41.52
C GLU A 271 -22.79 -2.70 -39.99
N ILE A 272 -23.97 -2.31 -39.49
CA ILE A 272 -24.24 -2.22 -38.05
C ILE A 272 -24.17 -3.59 -37.38
N ASP A 273 -24.76 -4.63 -37.97
CA ASP A 273 -24.65 -6.01 -37.47
C ASP A 273 -23.19 -6.45 -37.34
N GLN A 274 -22.36 -6.13 -38.34
CA GLN A 274 -20.93 -6.45 -38.28
C GLN A 274 -20.20 -5.66 -37.18
N LEU A 275 -20.53 -4.39 -36.98
CA LEU A 275 -19.97 -3.58 -35.89
C LEU A 275 -20.35 -4.14 -34.51
N LEU A 276 -21.60 -4.56 -34.30
CA LEU A 276 -22.03 -5.19 -33.05
C LEU A 276 -21.34 -6.54 -32.81
N LYS A 277 -21.15 -7.34 -33.87
CA LYS A 277 -20.35 -8.58 -33.78
C LYS A 277 -18.91 -8.31 -33.38
N ASN A 278 -18.29 -7.28 -33.97
CA ASN A 278 -16.92 -6.91 -33.62
C ASN A 278 -16.82 -6.37 -32.18
N LEU A 279 -17.81 -5.60 -31.72
CA LEU A 279 -17.91 -5.14 -30.33
C LEU A 279 -18.00 -6.35 -29.38
N LYS A 280 -18.80 -7.36 -29.73
CA LYS A 280 -18.86 -8.60 -28.96
C LYS A 280 -17.50 -9.31 -28.91
N THR A 281 -16.81 -9.45 -30.05
CA THR A 281 -15.48 -10.05 -30.08
C THR A 281 -14.49 -9.30 -29.19
N SER A 282 -14.47 -7.95 -29.25
CA SER A 282 -13.63 -7.14 -28.37
C SER A 282 -14.01 -7.27 -26.89
N ALA A 283 -15.30 -7.36 -26.57
CA ALA A 283 -15.75 -7.65 -25.22
C ALA A 283 -15.26 -9.02 -24.72
N ASP A 284 -15.32 -10.05 -25.56
CA ASP A 284 -14.83 -11.39 -25.22
C ASP A 284 -13.29 -11.41 -25.07
N GLU A 285 -12.54 -10.64 -25.87
CA GLU A 285 -11.09 -10.46 -25.73
C GLU A 285 -10.71 -9.76 -24.43
N THR A 286 -11.39 -8.67 -24.09
CA THR A 286 -11.09 -7.92 -22.86
C THR A 286 -11.50 -8.67 -21.59
N LYS A 287 -12.47 -9.59 -21.67
CA LYS A 287 -12.77 -10.54 -20.57
C LYS A 287 -11.59 -11.45 -20.24
N ALA A 288 -10.68 -11.73 -21.17
CA ALA A 288 -9.49 -12.50 -20.86
C ALA A 288 -8.59 -11.79 -19.82
N TYR A 289 -8.54 -10.45 -19.83
CA TYR A 289 -7.86 -9.68 -18.78
C TYR A 289 -8.59 -9.78 -17.43
N ILE A 290 -9.93 -9.79 -17.45
CA ILE A 290 -10.75 -9.98 -16.25
C ILE A 290 -10.52 -11.37 -15.64
N ASP A 291 -10.46 -12.40 -16.48
CA ASP A 291 -10.17 -13.77 -16.04
C ASP A 291 -8.76 -13.91 -15.46
N ALA A 292 -7.76 -13.26 -16.08
CA ALA A 292 -6.40 -13.19 -15.56
C ALA A 292 -6.36 -12.51 -14.18
N ALA A 293 -7.07 -11.37 -14.04
CA ALA A 293 -7.20 -10.66 -12.78
C ALA A 293 -7.86 -11.52 -11.70
N LYS A 294 -8.93 -12.26 -12.02
CA LYS A 294 -9.60 -13.19 -11.10
C LYS A 294 -8.68 -14.34 -10.70
N ALA A 295 -7.88 -14.89 -11.62
CA ALA A 295 -6.94 -15.96 -11.32
C ALA A 295 -5.84 -15.49 -10.35
N GLU A 296 -5.22 -14.35 -10.63
CA GLU A 296 -4.20 -13.72 -9.79
C GLU A 296 -4.76 -13.40 -8.38
N ALA A 297 -5.97 -12.84 -8.32
CA ALA A 297 -6.62 -12.54 -7.04
C ALA A 297 -6.87 -13.82 -6.21
N ASN A 298 -7.36 -14.89 -6.85
CA ASN A 298 -7.61 -16.16 -6.16
C ASN A 298 -6.32 -16.81 -5.62
N GLU A 299 -5.23 -16.75 -6.38
CA GLU A 299 -3.93 -17.23 -5.91
C GLU A 299 -3.43 -16.41 -4.72
N ALA A 300 -3.49 -15.08 -4.82
CA ALA A 300 -3.11 -14.16 -3.75
C ALA A 300 -3.95 -14.36 -2.49
N LEU A 301 -5.27 -14.61 -2.60
CA LEU A 301 -6.15 -14.87 -1.45
C LEU A 301 -5.66 -16.04 -0.58
N VAL A 302 -5.07 -17.08 -1.19
CA VAL A 302 -4.52 -18.22 -0.45
C VAL A 302 -3.31 -17.79 0.39
N ALA A 303 -2.41 -16.99 -0.18
CA ALA A 303 -1.25 -16.47 0.53
C ALA A 303 -1.66 -15.51 1.66
N VAL A 304 -2.55 -14.57 1.35
CA VAL A 304 -3.06 -13.58 2.30
C VAL A 304 -3.75 -14.23 3.50
N LYS A 305 -4.57 -15.27 3.29
CA LYS A 305 -5.20 -16.02 4.40
C LYS A 305 -4.16 -16.65 5.33
N LYS A 306 -3.13 -17.30 4.77
CA LYS A 306 -2.03 -17.89 5.56
C LYS A 306 -1.29 -16.83 6.39
N LEU A 307 -1.13 -15.62 5.85
CA LEU A 307 -0.47 -14.51 6.54
C LEU A 307 -1.36 -13.88 7.63
N LEU A 308 -2.68 -13.86 7.45
CA LEU A 308 -3.63 -13.42 8.49
C LEU A 308 -3.72 -14.40 9.66
N ASP A 309 -3.54 -15.71 9.41
CA ASP A 309 -3.53 -16.74 10.45
C ASP A 309 -2.28 -16.69 11.34
N LEU A 310 -1.33 -15.77 11.06
CA LEU A 310 -0.18 -15.54 11.92
C LEU A 310 -0.63 -14.88 13.23
N VAL A 311 -0.58 -15.65 14.30
CA VAL A 311 -0.79 -15.20 15.68
C VAL A 311 0.58 -14.94 16.32
N PRO A 312 0.72 -13.92 17.20
CA PRO A 312 1.93 -13.76 18.00
C PRO A 312 2.21 -15.06 18.76
N ARG A 313 3.29 -15.76 18.40
CA ARG A 313 3.77 -16.84 19.26
C ARG A 313 4.35 -16.18 20.49
N ASN A 314 3.88 -16.58 21.67
CA ASN A 314 4.59 -16.28 22.91
C ASN A 314 6.01 -16.82 22.75
N VAL A 315 6.94 -15.92 22.50
CA VAL A 315 8.36 -16.22 22.49
C VAL A 315 8.69 -16.68 23.91
N ALA A 316 9.33 -17.84 24.04
CA ALA A 316 9.81 -18.28 25.34
C ALA A 316 10.71 -17.16 25.89
N PRO A 317 10.39 -16.55 27.04
CA PRO A 317 11.13 -15.41 27.54
C PRO A 317 12.61 -15.76 27.60
N THR A 318 13.46 -14.81 27.20
CA THR A 318 14.90 -14.95 27.27
C THR A 318 15.27 -15.48 28.65
N ALA A 319 15.96 -16.62 28.71
CA ALA A 319 16.24 -17.28 29.98
C ALA A 319 16.83 -16.29 31.00
N ALA A 320 16.28 -16.25 32.22
CA ALA A 320 16.61 -15.23 33.23
C ALA A 320 18.11 -15.09 33.52
N SER A 321 18.90 -16.14 33.30
CA SER A 321 20.36 -16.10 33.37
C SER A 321 21.00 -15.16 32.35
N ARG A 322 20.50 -15.14 31.10
CA ARG A 322 20.97 -14.25 30.03
C ARG A 322 20.55 -12.80 30.23
N VAL A 323 19.35 -12.56 30.79
CA VAL A 323 18.87 -11.22 31.16
C VAL A 323 19.78 -10.58 32.20
N ASN A 324 20.14 -11.33 33.25
CA ASN A 324 21.04 -10.85 34.29
C ASN A 324 22.46 -10.55 33.78
N ASP A 325 22.94 -11.34 32.80
CA ASP A 325 24.25 -11.12 32.17
C ASP A 325 24.25 -9.89 31.25
N ASN A 326 23.18 -9.66 30.48
CA ASN A 326 23.05 -8.47 29.64
C ASN A 326 22.88 -7.21 30.50
N ARG A 327 22.08 -7.26 31.57
CA ARG A 327 21.96 -6.17 32.57
C ARG A 327 23.31 -5.83 33.19
N ARG A 328 24.05 -6.85 33.62
CA ARG A 328 25.41 -6.66 34.17
C ARG A 328 26.33 -6.01 33.16
N LYS A 329 26.27 -6.40 31.88
CA LYS A 329 27.10 -5.83 30.82
C LYS A 329 26.70 -4.39 30.48
N GLY A 330 25.42 -4.09 30.33
CA GLY A 330 24.91 -2.73 30.07
C GLY A 330 25.23 -1.78 31.22
N SER A 331 24.86 -2.13 32.45
CA SER A 331 25.19 -1.30 33.63
C SER A 331 26.70 -1.24 33.93
N ARG A 332 27.49 -2.22 33.50
CA ARG A 332 28.95 -2.15 33.58
C ARG A 332 29.50 -1.22 32.50
N ALA A 333 28.99 -1.29 31.28
CA ALA A 333 29.37 -0.40 30.18
C ALA A 333 29.04 1.06 30.51
N GLU A 334 27.83 1.36 30.98
CA GLU A 334 27.44 2.71 31.42
C GLU A 334 28.32 3.22 32.58
N ARG A 335 28.65 2.36 33.55
CA ARG A 335 29.53 2.73 34.67
C ARG A 335 30.97 2.95 34.25
N ILE A 336 31.49 2.13 33.33
CA ILE A 336 32.79 2.32 32.71
C ILE A 336 32.80 3.63 31.90
N ALA A 337 31.69 3.94 31.24
CA ALA A 337 31.44 5.20 30.54
C ALA A 337 31.23 6.41 31.47
N GLY A 338 31.20 6.20 32.79
CA GLY A 338 31.03 7.26 33.78
C GLY A 338 29.63 7.88 33.79
N ILE A 339 28.62 7.19 33.25
CA ILE A 339 27.23 7.66 33.20
C ILE A 339 26.58 7.56 34.59
N ASP A 340 25.94 8.64 35.03
CA ASP A 340 25.13 8.67 36.24
C ASP A 340 23.72 8.11 35.94
N GLN A 341 23.53 6.82 36.21
CA GLN A 341 22.28 6.10 35.97
C GLN A 341 21.06 6.70 36.71
N THR A 342 21.25 7.60 37.68
CA THR A 342 20.16 8.21 38.45
C THR A 342 19.60 9.48 37.83
N LYS A 343 20.16 9.95 36.70
CA LYS A 343 19.85 11.27 36.09
C LYS A 343 19.32 11.21 34.65
N LYS A 344 18.84 10.06 34.19
CA LYS A 344 18.24 9.94 32.86
C LYS A 344 17.04 10.89 32.72
N THR A 345 17.01 11.69 31.67
CA THR A 345 16.01 12.74 31.45
C THR A 345 15.36 12.59 30.09
N ASN A 346 14.04 12.70 30.03
CA ASN A 346 13.31 12.59 28.76
C ASN A 346 13.52 13.83 27.90
N ILE A 347 13.84 13.63 26.62
CA ILE A 347 13.89 14.67 25.59
C ILE A 347 12.67 14.55 24.67
N LYS A 348 12.21 15.68 24.14
CA LYS A 348 11.12 15.74 23.15
C LYS A 348 11.69 16.25 21.83
N VAL A 349 11.46 15.50 20.76
CA VAL A 349 11.94 15.81 19.41
C VAL A 349 10.72 16.04 18.54
N SER A 350 10.57 17.26 18.02
CA SER A 350 9.43 17.65 17.18
C SER A 350 9.86 17.70 15.72
N TYR A 351 9.02 17.17 14.84
CA TYR A 351 9.18 17.20 13.39
C TYR A 351 8.11 18.12 12.81
N GLU A 352 8.51 18.98 11.88
CA GLU A 352 7.57 19.75 11.06
C GLU A 352 7.17 18.99 9.80
N ASP A 353 6.08 19.42 9.16
CA ASP A 353 5.58 18.78 7.95
C ASP A 353 6.60 18.91 6.80
N GLY A 354 6.99 17.78 6.22
CA GLY A 354 8.04 17.71 5.19
C GLY A 354 9.50 17.62 5.69
N GLU A 355 9.76 17.69 7.01
CA GLU A 355 11.12 17.48 7.56
C GLU A 355 11.52 16.00 7.60
N ASP A 356 10.56 15.10 7.76
CA ASP A 356 10.74 13.67 7.64
C ASP A 356 9.63 13.04 6.79
N LYS A 357 9.81 11.78 6.41
CA LYS A 357 8.86 11.03 5.57
C LYS A 357 7.49 10.80 6.23
N LEU A 358 7.37 11.14 7.51
CA LEU A 358 6.30 10.75 8.42
C LEU A 358 5.51 11.98 8.94
N GLY A 359 5.85 13.17 8.45
CA GLY A 359 5.11 14.42 8.68
C GLY A 359 5.25 14.98 10.10
N ALA A 360 4.39 15.96 10.42
CA ALA A 360 4.48 16.70 11.67
C ALA A 360 4.14 15.82 12.90
N ARG A 361 5.06 15.73 13.87
CA ARG A 361 4.89 14.90 15.08
C ARG A 361 5.84 15.27 16.21
N THR A 362 5.68 14.64 17.38
CA THR A 362 6.63 14.74 18.49
C THR A 362 6.93 13.36 19.08
N VAL A 363 8.22 13.06 19.25
CA VAL A 363 8.74 11.78 19.76
C VAL A 363 9.47 12.04 21.07
N VAL A 364 9.33 11.13 22.04
CA VAL A 364 10.03 11.19 23.34
C VAL A 364 11.18 10.18 23.34
N ARG A 365 12.38 10.60 23.73
CA ARG A 365 13.56 9.73 23.88
C ARG A 365 14.20 9.93 25.25
N ILE A 366 15.00 8.96 25.69
CA ILE A 366 15.71 9.02 26.97
C ILE A 366 17.19 8.71 26.70
N PRO A 367 18.04 9.73 26.53
CA PRO A 367 19.49 9.51 26.45
C PRO A 367 20.06 9.04 27.78
N ASP A 368 21.19 8.34 27.70
CA ASP A 368 21.91 7.85 28.89
C ASP A 368 22.45 8.98 29.76
N GLU A 369 22.97 10.05 29.15
CA GLU A 369 23.36 11.28 29.85
C GLU A 369 23.00 12.51 29.02
N LEU A 370 22.44 13.52 29.68
CA LEU A 370 22.17 14.83 29.11
C LEU A 370 22.79 15.90 30.02
N ASP A 371 23.81 16.58 29.51
CA ASP A 371 24.47 17.71 30.16
C ASP A 371 24.23 18.97 29.31
N GLU A 372 23.15 19.69 29.61
CA GLU A 372 22.87 21.03 29.05
C GLU A 372 23.72 22.14 29.72
N GLY A 373 24.57 21.78 30.68
CA GLY A 373 25.43 22.66 31.45
C GLY A 373 26.78 22.91 30.75
N PRO A 374 27.91 22.88 31.48
CA PRO A 374 29.20 23.34 30.95
C PRO A 374 29.73 22.54 29.76
N ARG A 375 29.44 21.23 29.68
CA ARG A 375 29.96 20.38 28.61
C ARG A 375 29.11 20.43 27.35
N LYS A 376 27.81 20.78 27.47
CA LYS A 376 26.84 20.81 26.36
C LYS A 376 26.85 19.50 25.56
N GLN A 377 26.61 18.38 26.24
CA GLN A 377 26.72 17.05 25.64
C GLN A 377 25.47 16.21 25.88
N LEU A 378 25.12 15.42 24.87
CA LEU A 378 24.18 14.30 24.98
C LEU A 378 24.99 13.02 24.73
N ARG A 379 24.97 12.07 25.66
CA ARG A 379 25.72 10.82 25.53
C ARG A 379 24.77 9.63 25.50
N GLU A 380 25.10 8.69 24.62
CA GLU A 380 24.41 7.41 24.47
C GLU A 380 25.45 6.29 24.44
N VAL A 381 25.26 5.24 25.22
CA VAL A 381 26.20 4.11 25.33
C VAL A 381 25.63 2.93 24.55
N LYS A 382 26.36 2.46 23.54
CA LYS A 382 25.96 1.31 22.74
C LYS A 382 27.03 0.22 22.80
N ASN A 383 26.72 -0.86 23.53
CA ASN A 383 27.61 -2.03 23.64
C ASN A 383 27.31 -3.07 22.54
N VAL A 384 27.41 -2.65 21.27
CA VAL A 384 27.04 -3.47 20.10
C VAL A 384 28.26 -3.83 19.27
N LYS A 385 28.19 -4.94 18.52
CA LYS A 385 29.27 -5.32 17.56
C LYS A 385 29.27 -4.44 16.31
N VAL A 386 28.11 -3.97 15.88
CA VAL A 386 27.96 -3.06 14.74
C VAL A 386 27.06 -1.91 15.16
N LEU A 387 27.53 -0.67 14.99
CA LEU A 387 26.76 0.52 15.29
C LEU A 387 26.02 0.97 14.02
N HIS A 388 24.70 1.10 14.11
CA HIS A 388 23.82 1.53 13.03
C HIS A 388 23.20 2.89 13.31
N ALA A 389 22.80 3.61 12.26
CA ALA A 389 22.14 4.92 12.37
C ALA A 389 20.64 4.77 12.64
N THR A 390 20.28 4.29 13.84
CA THR A 390 18.88 4.08 14.25
C THR A 390 18.09 5.39 14.30
N GLN A 391 16.76 5.32 14.21
CA GLN A 391 15.93 6.52 14.33
C GLN A 391 16.08 7.18 15.71
N GLN A 392 16.28 6.40 16.77
CA GLN A 392 16.62 6.90 18.10
C GLN A 392 17.86 7.81 18.07
N LEU A 393 18.95 7.37 17.43
CA LEU A 393 20.16 8.17 17.32
C LEU A 393 19.96 9.41 16.44
N ARG A 394 19.16 9.31 15.38
CA ARG A 394 18.80 10.46 14.52
C ARG A 394 17.93 11.47 15.26
N ASP A 395 16.97 11.03 16.07
CA ASP A 395 16.13 11.87 16.92
C ASP A 395 16.99 12.60 17.97
N MET A 396 17.89 11.88 18.65
CA MET A 396 18.83 12.45 19.61
C MET A 396 19.78 13.45 18.96
N LEU A 397 20.25 13.17 17.74
CA LEU A 397 21.08 14.08 16.97
C LEU A 397 20.32 15.35 16.57
N LYS A 398 19.06 15.23 16.13
CA LYS A 398 18.19 16.38 15.84
C LYS A 398 18.02 17.24 17.09
N TYR A 399 17.69 16.64 18.23
CA TYR A 399 17.59 17.35 19.50
C TYR A 399 18.91 18.05 19.87
N ALA A 400 20.04 17.35 19.74
CA ALA A 400 21.35 17.90 20.05
C ALA A 400 21.68 19.12 19.17
N LYS A 401 21.41 19.04 17.86
CA LYS A 401 21.58 20.15 16.91
C LYS A 401 20.73 21.36 17.28
N GLU A 402 19.44 21.14 17.54
CA GLU A 402 18.48 22.21 17.87
C GLU A 402 18.87 22.94 19.17
N ARG A 403 19.56 22.26 20.08
CA ARG A 403 20.01 22.78 21.37
C ARG A 403 21.48 23.23 21.39
N GLY A 404 22.22 23.06 20.30
CA GLY A 404 23.65 23.33 20.23
C GLY A 404 24.48 22.47 21.18
N LEU A 405 24.08 21.21 21.36
CA LEU A 405 24.78 20.17 22.11
C LEU A 405 25.60 19.29 21.16
N THR A 406 26.70 18.72 21.65
CA THR A 406 27.42 17.65 20.95
C THR A 406 26.87 16.29 21.39
N MET A 407 26.41 15.49 20.43
CA MET A 407 26.05 14.09 20.65
C MET A 407 27.30 13.20 20.62
N VAL A 408 27.50 12.41 21.68
CA VAL A 408 28.61 11.47 21.79
C VAL A 408 28.08 10.05 21.97
N ILE A 409 28.41 9.17 21.03
CA ILE A 409 28.05 7.75 21.13
C ILE A 409 29.26 7.01 21.68
N VAL A 410 29.13 6.45 22.87
CA VAL A 410 30.19 5.69 23.52
C VAL A 410 30.06 4.22 23.12
N VAL A 411 31.12 3.67 22.53
CA VAL A 411 31.15 2.30 22.00
C VAL A 411 32.35 1.51 22.52
N ASP A 412 32.32 0.19 22.34
CA ASP A 412 33.39 -0.68 22.83
C ASP A 412 34.64 -0.61 21.94
N ARG A 413 35.75 -0.20 22.55
CA ARG A 413 37.04 -0.01 21.88
C ARG A 413 37.47 -1.23 21.08
N GLY A 414 37.60 -1.04 19.76
CA GLY A 414 38.13 -2.06 18.85
C GLY A 414 37.21 -3.27 18.62
N ARG A 415 36.02 -3.31 19.21
CA ARG A 415 35.02 -4.35 19.00
C ARG A 415 33.85 -3.87 18.16
N THR A 416 33.40 -2.65 18.36
CA THR A 416 32.28 -2.07 17.60
C THR A 416 32.76 -1.60 16.23
N LYS A 417 32.13 -2.11 15.17
CA LYS A 417 32.30 -1.62 13.80
C LYS A 417 31.23 -0.58 13.48
N VAL A 418 31.62 0.58 12.97
CA VAL A 418 30.67 1.61 12.52
C VAL A 418 30.11 1.20 11.16
N GLY A 419 28.78 1.07 11.06
CA GLY A 419 28.10 0.78 9.80
C GLY A 419 28.19 1.94 8.80
N GLY A 420 28.07 1.66 7.50
CA GLY A 420 28.28 2.68 6.45
C GLY A 420 27.35 3.89 6.54
N GLU A 421 26.08 3.70 6.91
CA GLU A 421 25.15 4.82 7.16
C GLU A 421 25.52 5.64 8.39
N MET A 422 25.94 4.96 9.46
CA MET A 422 26.38 5.62 10.67
C MET A 422 27.64 6.45 10.41
N GLN A 423 28.55 5.96 9.57
CA GLN A 423 29.70 6.72 9.11
C GLN A 423 29.27 7.95 8.32
N LYS A 424 28.35 7.82 7.35
CA LYS A 424 27.80 8.98 6.63
C LYS A 424 27.15 9.98 7.58
N LEU A 425 26.40 9.51 8.57
CA LEU A 425 25.76 10.36 9.57
C LEU A 425 26.80 11.12 10.40
N ILE A 426 27.93 10.50 10.75
CA ILE A 426 29.04 11.17 11.44
C ILE A 426 29.69 12.21 10.54
N ASP A 427 30.04 11.83 9.31
CA ASP A 427 30.73 12.70 8.36
C ASP A 427 29.89 13.95 8.03
N GLN A 428 28.57 13.80 7.89
CA GLN A 428 27.64 14.91 7.63
C GLN A 428 27.44 15.83 8.84
N ASN A 429 27.82 15.39 10.04
CA ASN A 429 27.54 16.07 11.30
C ASN A 429 28.80 16.28 12.13
N GLU A 430 29.94 16.42 11.44
CA GLU A 430 31.25 16.64 12.06
C GLU A 430 31.18 17.83 13.04
N GLY A 431 31.65 17.62 14.27
CA GLY A 431 31.60 18.60 15.36
C GLY A 431 30.30 18.60 16.19
N THR A 432 29.21 18.01 15.69
CA THR A 432 27.96 17.84 16.46
C THR A 432 27.69 16.38 16.84
N LEU A 433 28.25 15.43 16.08
CA LEU A 433 28.21 14.01 16.38
C LEU A 433 29.63 13.43 16.44
N SER A 434 29.95 12.67 17.48
CA SER A 434 31.22 11.96 17.60
C SER A 434 31.05 10.58 18.21
N ILE A 435 31.94 9.66 17.85
CA ILE A 435 32.09 8.37 18.53
C ILE A 435 33.22 8.47 19.55
N ASP A 436 32.94 8.04 20.78
CA ASP A 436 33.95 7.79 21.80
C ASP A 436 34.20 6.28 21.89
N ASP A 437 35.30 5.84 21.29
CA ASP A 437 35.78 4.45 21.32
C ASP A 437 36.99 4.29 22.26
N THR A 438 37.22 5.25 23.16
CA THR A 438 38.40 5.24 24.04
C THR A 438 38.29 4.19 25.15
N MET A 439 37.07 3.71 25.41
CA MET A 439 36.72 2.88 26.55
C MET A 439 36.50 1.42 26.17
N ASN A 440 36.99 0.50 27.01
CA ASN A 440 36.71 -0.92 26.87
C ASN A 440 35.47 -1.26 27.71
N LEU A 441 34.33 -1.41 27.03
CA LEU A 441 33.03 -1.64 27.65
C LEU A 441 32.79 -3.13 27.96
N SER A 442 33.67 -4.02 27.49
CA SER A 442 33.54 -5.48 27.60
C SER A 442 34.02 -6.12 28.89
#